data_AF-A0A7C4C592-F1
#
_entry.id   AF-A0A7C4C592-F1
#
_cell.length_a   1.000
_cell.length_b   1.000
_cell.length_c   1.000
_cell.angle_alpha   90.00
_cell.angle_beta   90.00
_cell.angle_gamma   90.00
#
_symmetry.space_group_name_H-M   'P 1'
#
loop_
_entity.id
_entity.type
_entity.pdbx_description
1 polymer ?
#
loop_
_entity_poly.entity_id
_entity_poly.type
_entity_poly.pdbx_seq_one_letter_code
_entity_poly.pdbx_strand_id
1 'polypeptide(L)'
;MAVNEALKALAYAHEEYKKFEQKGDLLLLRDASEKAWLAVIIATDLLLMASGMGKPSSYKERKNMLRTLMAKEPKLAQLGIDDKFYARAYKLHILGFHEGILDAEDIKEELKKTEEYIKTIEKLIK
;
A
#
# COMPACT_ATOMS: atom_id res chain seq x y z
N MET A 1 -10.50 -11.50 -7.15
CA MET A 1 -11.67 -10.67 -7.48
C MET A 1 -11.83 -9.48 -6.55
N ALA A 2 -11.83 -9.65 -5.22
CA ALA A 2 -11.99 -8.51 -4.31
C ALA A 2 -10.85 -7.46 -4.36
N VAL A 3 -9.60 -7.87 -4.60
CA VAL A 3 -8.41 -6.97 -4.59
C VAL A 3 -7.92 -6.55 -5.98
N ASN A 4 -8.71 -6.75 -7.04
CA ASN A 4 -8.26 -6.54 -8.43
C ASN A 4 -7.77 -5.11 -8.69
N GLU A 5 -8.43 -4.09 -8.12
CA GLU A 5 -8.02 -2.69 -8.27
C GLU A 5 -6.67 -2.41 -7.60
N ALA A 6 -6.42 -2.98 -6.42
CA ALA A 6 -5.13 -2.87 -5.75
C ALA A 6 -4.01 -3.55 -6.56
N LEU A 7 -4.26 -4.75 -7.10
CA LEU A 7 -3.30 -5.44 -7.96
C LEU A 7 -3.03 -4.68 -9.26
N LYS A 8 -4.04 -4.02 -9.82
CA LYS A 8 -3.87 -3.16 -11.00
C LYS A 8 -2.99 -1.94 -10.69
N ALA A 9 -3.20 -1.29 -9.55
CA ALA A 9 -2.33 -0.20 -9.12
C ALA A 9 -0.88 -0.66 -8.89
N LEU A 10 -0.69 -1.84 -8.27
CA LEU A 10 0.64 -2.44 -8.11
C LEU A 10 1.28 -2.81 -9.46
N ALA A 11 0.51 -3.30 -10.43
CA ALA A 11 1.01 -3.58 -11.77
C ALA A 11 1.55 -2.31 -12.45
N TYR A 12 0.81 -1.19 -12.34
CA TYR A 12 1.32 0.09 -12.84
C TYR A 12 2.58 0.56 -12.11
N ALA A 13 2.70 0.29 -10.80
CA ALA A 13 3.92 0.59 -10.06
C ALA A 13 5.14 -0.19 -10.61
N HIS A 14 4.96 -1.48 -10.90
CA HIS A 14 5.99 -2.30 -11.54
C HIS A 14 6.31 -1.84 -12.97
N GLU A 15 5.32 -1.36 -13.73
CA GLU A 15 5.57 -0.80 -15.06
C GLU A 15 6.47 0.44 -15.00
N GLU A 16 6.25 1.36 -14.06
CA GLU A 16 7.14 2.52 -13.92
C GLU A 16 8.53 2.12 -13.46
N TYR A 17 8.64 1.19 -12.50
CA TYR A 17 9.94 0.66 -12.08
C TYR A 17 10.71 0.03 -13.24
N LYS A 18 10.03 -0.77 -14.08
CA LYS A 18 10.65 -1.36 -15.27
C LYS A 18 11.09 -0.31 -16.30
N LYS A 19 10.30 0.75 -16.48
CA LYS A 19 10.72 1.87 -17.34
C LYS A 19 11.94 2.59 -16.75
N PHE A 20 12.02 2.72 -15.43
CA PHE A 20 13.22 3.24 -14.75
C PHE A 20 14.44 2.36 -15.08
N GLU A 21 14.36 1.04 -14.94
CA GLU A 21 15.48 0.14 -15.25
C GLU A 21 15.98 0.29 -16.69
N GLN A 22 15.12 0.69 -17.62
CA GLN A 22 15.46 0.91 -19.03
C GLN A 22 16.03 2.31 -19.32
N LYS A 23 15.58 3.33 -18.60
CA LYS A 23 15.82 4.75 -18.94
C LYS A 23 16.71 5.50 -17.93
N GLY A 24 16.82 5.01 -16.70
CA GLY A 24 17.52 5.67 -15.60
C GLY A 24 16.87 6.95 -15.07
N ASP A 25 15.62 7.25 -15.45
CA ASP A 25 14.92 8.47 -15.03
C ASP A 25 14.34 8.32 -13.61
N LEU A 26 14.92 9.05 -12.65
CA LEU A 26 14.53 9.02 -11.24
C LEU A 26 13.07 9.42 -10.99
N LEU A 27 12.42 10.19 -11.88
CA LEU A 27 11.00 10.50 -11.76
C LEU A 27 10.13 9.24 -11.82
N LEU A 28 10.58 8.23 -12.58
CA LEU A 28 9.87 6.94 -12.69
C LEU A 28 9.92 6.14 -11.37
N LEU A 29 10.96 6.30 -10.55
CA LEU A 29 10.99 5.71 -9.20
C LEU A 29 9.98 6.38 -8.26
N ARG A 30 9.82 7.72 -8.37
CA ARG A 30 8.81 8.46 -7.60
C ARG A 30 7.41 8.02 -8.02
N ASP A 31 7.17 7.89 -9.31
CA ASP A 31 5.89 7.41 -9.85
C ASP A 31 5.60 5.96 -9.47
N ALA A 32 6.61 5.09 -9.47
CA ALA A 32 6.47 3.71 -8.97
C ALA A 32 6.06 3.71 -7.50
N SER A 33 6.69 4.57 -6.69
CA SER A 33 6.40 4.69 -5.26
C SER A 33 4.95 5.10 -5.00
N GLU A 34 4.47 6.14 -5.67
CA GLU A 34 3.10 6.64 -5.47
C GLU A 34 2.04 5.63 -5.92
N LYS A 35 2.29 4.92 -7.03
CA LYS A 35 1.39 3.87 -7.52
C LYS A 35 1.34 2.67 -6.57
N ALA A 36 2.48 2.30 -5.98
CA ALA A 36 2.52 1.26 -4.95
C ALA A 36 1.78 1.70 -3.68
N TRP A 37 1.92 2.95 -3.28
CA TRP A 37 1.16 3.52 -2.17
C TRP A 37 -0.35 3.50 -2.43
N LEU A 38 -0.78 3.88 -3.64
CA LEU A 38 -2.17 3.79 -4.05
C LEU A 38 -2.70 2.35 -3.93
N ALA A 39 -1.91 1.34 -4.31
CA ALA A 39 -2.29 -0.06 -4.16
C ALA A 39 -2.53 -0.44 -2.68
N VAL A 40 -1.68 0.04 -1.77
CA VAL A 40 -1.85 -0.15 -0.31
C VAL A 40 -3.12 0.53 0.19
N ILE A 41 -3.42 1.75 -0.26
CA ILE A 41 -4.67 2.46 0.10
C ILE A 41 -5.88 1.64 -0.33
N ILE A 42 -5.94 1.22 -1.60
CA ILE A 42 -7.08 0.50 -2.15
C ILE A 42 -7.31 -0.81 -1.39
N ALA A 43 -6.24 -1.57 -1.12
CA ALA A 43 -6.34 -2.80 -0.35
C ALA A 43 -6.85 -2.54 1.07
N THR A 44 -6.35 -1.49 1.72
CA THR A 44 -6.78 -1.12 3.08
C THR A 44 -8.25 -0.71 3.12
N ASP A 45 -8.71 0.05 2.12
CA ASP A 45 -10.12 0.45 2.01
C ASP A 45 -11.02 -0.78 1.84
N LEU A 46 -10.58 -1.76 1.06
CA LEU A 46 -11.29 -3.04 0.91
C LEU A 46 -11.39 -3.80 2.22
N LEU A 47 -10.31 -3.88 3.01
CA LEU A 47 -10.34 -4.51 4.33
C LEU A 47 -11.35 -3.82 5.26
N LEU A 48 -11.34 -2.48 5.30
CA LEU A 48 -12.25 -1.70 6.13
C LEU A 48 -13.71 -1.93 5.71
N MET A 49 -14.00 -1.93 4.40
CA MET A 49 -15.34 -2.20 3.88
C MET A 49 -15.79 -3.63 4.20
N ALA A 50 -14.94 -4.64 3.99
CA ALA A 50 -15.23 -6.04 4.30
C ALA A 50 -15.46 -6.28 5.81
N SER A 51 -14.83 -5.45 6.66
CA SER A 51 -15.01 -5.49 8.11
C SER A 51 -16.23 -4.70 8.60
N GLY A 52 -17.11 -4.24 7.70
CA GLY A 52 -18.31 -3.49 8.04
C GLY A 52 -18.07 -2.05 8.52
N MET A 53 -16.85 -1.53 8.38
CA MET A 53 -16.51 -0.16 8.80
C MET A 53 -16.91 0.89 7.75
N GLY A 54 -17.10 0.47 6.49
CA GLY A 54 -17.39 1.37 5.36
C GLY A 54 -16.13 1.85 4.62
N LYS A 55 -16.30 2.74 3.64
CA LYS A 55 -15.21 3.32 2.86
C LYS A 55 -14.75 4.64 3.49
N PRO A 56 -13.46 4.80 3.85
CA PRO A 56 -12.97 6.09 4.35
C PRO A 56 -12.95 7.16 3.25
N SER A 57 -13.26 8.40 3.61
CA SER A 57 -13.21 9.59 2.76
C SER A 57 -11.88 10.35 2.84
N SER A 58 -11.07 10.10 3.87
CA SER A 58 -9.82 10.81 4.11
C SER A 58 -8.76 9.93 4.80
N TYR A 59 -7.49 10.38 4.76
CA TYR A 59 -6.41 9.71 5.50
C TYR A 59 -6.66 9.67 7.01
N LYS A 60 -7.16 10.78 7.58
CA LYS A 60 -7.52 10.86 9.01
C LYS A 60 -8.61 9.86 9.38
N GLU A 61 -9.63 9.74 8.54
CA GLU A 61 -10.71 8.78 8.75
C GLU A 61 -10.20 7.34 8.65
N ARG A 62 -9.44 7.01 7.61
CA ARG A 62 -8.80 5.69 7.45
C ARG A 62 -7.95 5.31 8.66
N LYS A 63 -7.12 6.22 9.15
CA LYS A 63 -6.32 6.06 10.37
C LYS A 63 -7.20 5.68 11.58
N ASN A 64 -8.29 6.44 11.78
CA ASN A 64 -9.21 6.21 12.90
C ASN A 64 -9.96 4.89 12.78
N MET A 65 -10.37 4.52 11.57
CA MET A 65 -11.05 3.26 11.27
C MET A 65 -10.12 2.08 11.49
N LEU A 66 -8.88 2.13 11.00
CA LEU A 66 -7.87 1.09 11.25
C LEU A 66 -7.63 0.89 12.74
N ARG A 67 -7.41 1.98 13.50
CA ARG A 67 -7.25 1.89 14.96
C ARG A 67 -8.45 1.21 15.64
N THR A 68 -9.65 1.55 15.19
CA THR A 68 -10.89 0.98 15.74
C THR A 68 -11.01 -0.50 15.36
N LEU A 69 -10.65 -0.87 14.13
CA LEU A 69 -10.66 -2.25 13.66
C LEU A 69 -9.65 -3.10 14.43
N MET A 70 -8.41 -2.62 14.61
CA MET A 70 -7.39 -3.35 15.37
C MET A 70 -7.81 -3.58 16.84
N ALA A 71 -8.51 -2.61 17.44
CA ALA A 71 -9.04 -2.77 18.80
C ALA A 71 -10.19 -3.80 18.88
N LYS A 72 -11.00 -3.94 17.82
CA LYS A 72 -12.12 -4.89 17.75
C LYS A 72 -11.69 -6.30 17.36
N GLU A 73 -10.65 -6.41 16.53
CA GLU A 73 -10.20 -7.67 15.92
C GLU A 73 -8.74 -7.96 16.30
N PRO A 74 -8.47 -8.56 17.48
CA PRO A 74 -7.11 -8.82 17.95
C PRO A 74 -6.24 -9.66 17.00
N LYS A 75 -6.86 -10.53 16.19
CA LYS A 75 -6.15 -11.31 15.16
C LYS A 75 -5.56 -10.42 14.08
N LEU A 76 -6.29 -9.37 13.67
CA LEU A 76 -5.78 -8.40 12.69
C LEU A 76 -4.67 -7.55 13.30
N ALA A 77 -4.81 -7.17 14.57
CA ALA A 77 -3.77 -6.44 15.29
C ALA A 77 -2.47 -7.26 15.42
N GLN A 78 -2.56 -8.56 15.72
CA GLN A 78 -1.39 -9.46 15.76
C GLN A 78 -0.68 -9.58 14.40
N LEU A 79 -1.41 -9.41 13.30
CA LEU A 79 -0.82 -9.36 11.96
C LEU A 79 -0.16 -8.01 11.65
N GLY A 80 -0.28 -7.01 12.52
CA GLY A 80 0.33 -5.69 12.37
C GLY A 80 -0.12 -4.96 11.10
N ILE A 81 -1.42 -5.04 10.76
CA ILE A 81 -1.94 -4.48 9.51
C ILE A 81 -1.78 -2.96 9.47
N ASP A 82 -2.10 -2.27 10.56
CA ASP A 82 -1.96 -0.83 10.68
C ASP A 82 -0.49 -0.39 10.64
N ASP A 83 0.39 -1.09 11.37
CA ASP A 83 1.85 -0.83 11.31
C ASP A 83 2.39 -0.99 9.89
N LYS A 84 2.00 -2.04 9.18
CA LYS A 84 2.40 -2.26 7.78
C LYS A 84 1.87 -1.16 6.85
N PHE A 85 0.62 -0.73 7.06
CA PHE A 85 0.03 0.38 6.33
C PHE A 85 0.82 1.68 6.54
N TYR A 86 1.13 2.05 7.79
CA TYR A 86 1.89 3.27 8.09
C TYR A 86 3.34 3.19 7.63
N ALA A 87 3.98 2.00 7.71
CA ALA A 87 5.31 1.80 7.18
C ALA A 87 5.36 2.08 5.68
N ARG A 88 4.35 1.64 4.91
CA ARG A 88 4.25 1.95 3.48
C ARG A 88 3.86 3.40 3.20
N ALA A 89 3.00 4.02 4.02
CA ALA A 89 2.74 5.45 3.91
C ALA A 89 4.03 6.25 4.04
N TYR A 90 4.87 5.94 5.03
CA TYR A 90 6.14 6.63 5.22
C TYR A 90 7.14 6.32 4.11
N LYS A 91 7.36 5.04 3.79
CA LYS A 91 8.35 4.63 2.79
C LYS A 91 7.97 5.07 1.38
N LEU A 92 6.77 4.75 0.91
CA LEU A 92 6.38 4.98 -0.48
C LEU A 92 5.92 6.42 -0.72
N HIS A 93 5.00 6.94 0.12
CA HIS A 93 4.44 8.26 -0.12
C HIS A 93 5.40 9.38 0.30
N ILE A 94 5.94 9.30 1.52
CA ILE A 94 6.83 10.36 2.03
C ILE A 94 8.23 10.22 1.42
N LEU A 95 8.95 9.14 1.70
CA LEU A 95 10.36 9.04 1.29
C LEU A 95 10.54 8.80 -0.22
N GLY A 96 9.71 7.95 -0.81
CA GLY A 96 9.76 7.62 -2.24
C GLY A 96 9.18 8.74 -3.12
N PHE A 97 7.92 9.09 -2.92
CA PHE A 97 7.23 10.03 -3.81
C PHE A 97 7.53 11.51 -3.50
N HIS A 98 7.40 11.99 -2.26
CA HIS A 98 7.59 13.41 -1.93
C HIS A 98 9.06 13.81 -1.83
N GLU A 99 9.86 13.05 -1.08
CA GLU A 99 11.27 13.37 -0.85
C GLU A 99 12.18 12.85 -1.97
N GLY A 100 11.81 11.75 -2.63
CA GLY A 100 12.61 11.17 -3.71
C GLY A 100 13.97 10.62 -3.28
N ILE A 101 14.09 10.19 -2.01
CA ILE A 101 15.37 9.77 -1.42
C ILE A 101 15.62 8.26 -1.50
N LEU A 102 14.61 7.47 -1.86
CA LEU A 102 14.74 6.02 -1.98
C LEU A 102 15.40 5.64 -3.31
N ASP A 103 16.35 4.72 -3.26
CA ASP A 103 17.00 4.20 -4.46
C ASP A 103 16.19 3.07 -5.12
N ALA A 104 16.72 2.53 -6.22
CA ALA A 104 16.04 1.48 -6.96
C ALA A 104 15.81 0.20 -6.14
N GLU A 105 16.79 -0.21 -5.32
CA GLU A 105 16.65 -1.43 -4.53
C GLU A 105 15.69 -1.22 -3.34
N ASP A 106 15.68 -0.02 -2.75
CA ASP A 106 14.66 0.37 -1.77
C ASP A 106 13.24 0.25 -2.36
N ILE A 107 13.01 0.84 -3.55
CA ILE A 107 11.68 0.80 -4.19
C ILE A 107 11.29 -0.63 -4.55
N LYS A 108 12.21 -1.43 -5.09
CA LYS A 108 11.99 -2.83 -5.41
C LYS A 108 11.60 -3.65 -4.18
N GLU A 109 12.25 -3.42 -3.04
CA GLU A 109 11.88 -4.07 -1.77
C GLU A 109 10.47 -3.66 -1.32
N GLU A 110 10.13 -2.37 -1.44
CA GLU A 110 8.82 -1.86 -1.05
C GLU A 110 7.69 -2.30 -1.99
N LEU A 111 7.96 -2.52 -3.28
CA LEU A 111 7.02 -3.17 -4.20
C LEU A 111 6.70 -4.60 -3.76
N LYS A 112 7.71 -5.37 -3.37
CA LYS A 112 7.51 -6.73 -2.83
C LYS A 112 6.67 -6.72 -1.55
N LYS A 113 6.98 -5.82 -0.60
CA LYS A 113 6.20 -5.68 0.65
C LYS A 113 4.76 -5.22 0.38
N THR A 114 4.55 -4.41 -0.66
CA THR A 114 3.21 -4.01 -1.11
C THR A 114 2.43 -5.22 -1.64
N GLU A 115 3.07 -6.07 -2.45
CA GLU A 115 2.46 -7.32 -2.92
C GLU A 115 2.08 -8.25 -1.76
N GLU A 116 2.98 -8.44 -0.79
CA GLU A 116 2.73 -9.24 0.42
C GLU A 116 1.58 -8.67 1.26
N TYR A 117 1.48 -7.35 1.38
CA TYR A 117 0.39 -6.67 2.06
C TYR A 117 -0.96 -6.94 1.38
N ILE A 118 -1.03 -6.77 0.05
CA ILE A 118 -2.26 -7.04 -0.72
C ILE A 118 -2.67 -8.50 -0.61
N LYS A 119 -1.71 -9.44 -0.72
CA LYS A 119 -1.97 -10.88 -0.53
C LYS A 119 -2.49 -11.20 0.86
N THR A 120 -1.97 -10.53 1.89
CA THR A 120 -2.45 -10.69 3.26
C THR A 120 -3.90 -10.24 3.37
N ILE A 121 -4.23 -9.06 2.85
CA ILE A 121 -5.60 -8.54 2.84
C ILE A 121 -6.54 -9.46 2.04
N GLU A 122 -6.11 -9.94 0.88
CA GLU A 122 -6.91 -10.85 0.07
C GLU A 122 -7.31 -12.11 0.84
N LYS A 123 -6.41 -12.66 1.66
CA LYS A 123 -6.70 -13.81 2.52
C LYS A 123 -7.65 -13.49 3.67
N LEU A 124 -7.70 -12.24 4.12
CA LEU A 124 -8.53 -11.79 5.25
C LEU A 124 -9.96 -11.45 4.83
N ILE A 125 -10.18 -11.09 3.57
CA ILE A 125 -11.51 -10.70 3.04
C ILE A 125 -12.16 -11.78 2.18
N LYS A 126 -11.51 -12.95 2.03
CA LYS A 126 -12.09 -14.17 1.46
C LYS A 126 -12.85 -14.93 2.53
#